data_AF-G7CCU4-F1
#
_entry.id   AF-G7CCU4-F1
#
_cell.length_a   1.000
_cell.length_b   1.000
_cell.length_c   1.000
_cell.angle_alpha   90.00
_cell.angle_beta   90.00
_cell.angle_gamma   90.00
#
_symmetry.space_group_name_H-M   'P 1'
#
loop_
_entity.id
_entity.type
_entity.pdbx_description
1 polymer ?
#
loop_
_entity_poly.entity_id
_entity_poly.type
_entity_poly.pdbx_seq_one_letter_code
_entity_poly.pdbx_strand_id
1 'polypeptide(L)'
;MSRLRAAAVGVLLVAAATAAAWAVAFPQVVPATAATRALADCAAVVTLGLAVVPLLDTGRRRGELARTAAGPLAVSAGCWLLAEVVRLAVQGAQLVGVPVWRLRTSTVVEYATVTAAGRSALLSIAAAATVAGLALAAHRRSAAWMVAIGAAAAGMLARTLTGHLAASPVGGAAVAVHALAAALWCGVLAALVLTVAHRGRWARVLPRFSQVSLWCVIVLLVCGVAGAAVTLASPAALFDTGYGRVLSGKIAVTVALIGLAWRNRTGWVPAARAHRTTAEVSTARSLTELALMTVALTFAAVLTVTG
;
A
#
# COMPACT_ATOMS: atom_id res chain seq x y z
N MET A 1 17.65 -5.05 -13.55
CA MET A 1 17.79 -4.14 -12.39
C MET A 1 17.88 -4.98 -11.12
N SER A 2 18.86 -4.76 -10.24
CA SER A 2 18.94 -5.55 -8.99
C SER A 2 17.80 -5.18 -8.04
N ARG A 3 17.36 -6.11 -7.19
CA ARG A 3 16.26 -5.88 -6.21
C ARG A 3 16.53 -4.68 -5.29
N LEU A 4 17.80 -4.47 -4.93
CA LEU A 4 18.26 -3.32 -4.14
C LEU A 4 18.02 -1.99 -4.86
N ARG A 5 18.31 -1.91 -6.17
CA ARG A 5 18.05 -0.69 -6.96
C ARG A 5 16.56 -0.38 -7.03
N ALA A 6 15.71 -1.39 -7.19
CA ALA A 6 14.25 -1.21 -7.20
C ALA A 6 13.74 -0.68 -5.85
N ALA A 7 14.23 -1.23 -4.73
CA ALA A 7 13.88 -0.76 -3.40
C ALA A 7 14.35 0.69 -3.15
N ALA A 8 15.59 1.01 -3.53
CA ALA A 8 16.13 2.37 -3.41
C ALA A 8 15.32 3.39 -4.22
N VAL A 9 14.98 3.07 -5.48
CA VAL A 9 14.11 3.91 -6.31
C VAL A 9 12.73 4.08 -5.67
N GLY A 10 12.15 3.02 -5.12
CA GLY A 10 10.87 3.11 -4.39
C GLY A 10 10.93 4.06 -3.20
N VAL A 11 11.98 3.97 -2.37
CA VAL A 11 12.18 4.87 -1.22
C VAL A 11 12.37 6.32 -1.68
N LEU A 12 13.16 6.56 -2.73
CA LEU A 12 13.35 7.89 -3.31
C LEU A 12 12.05 8.47 -3.87
N LEU A 13 11.21 7.65 -4.50
CA LEU A 13 9.90 8.07 -4.99
C LEU A 13 8.96 8.42 -3.83
N VAL A 14 8.93 7.65 -2.75
CA VAL A 14 8.16 7.98 -1.55
C VAL A 14 8.65 9.30 -0.95
N ALA A 15 9.97 9.50 -0.84
CA ALA A 15 10.54 10.74 -0.32
C ALA A 15 10.18 11.95 -1.19
N ALA A 16 10.32 11.84 -2.52
CA ALA A 16 9.98 12.90 -3.47
C ALA A 16 8.47 13.22 -3.45
N ALA A 17 7.60 12.19 -3.43
CA ALA A 17 6.16 12.37 -3.34
C ALA A 17 5.74 12.99 -2.00
N THR A 18 6.39 12.61 -0.89
CA THR A 18 6.16 13.23 0.42
C THR A 18 6.56 14.70 0.41
N ALA A 19 7.71 15.05 -0.17
CA ALA A 19 8.17 16.43 -0.29
C ALA A 19 7.23 17.27 -1.16
N ALA A 20 6.76 16.74 -2.29
CA ALA A 20 5.78 17.40 -3.15
C ALA A 20 4.45 17.65 -2.43
N ALA A 21 3.93 16.65 -1.72
CA ALA A 21 2.69 16.79 -0.94
C ALA A 21 2.85 17.79 0.20
N TRP A 22 4.01 17.78 0.89
CA TRP A 22 4.34 18.76 1.91
C TRP A 22 4.39 20.18 1.36
N ALA A 23 5.05 20.40 0.21
CA ALA A 23 5.14 21.72 -0.41
C ALA A 23 3.75 22.30 -0.74
N VAL A 24 2.83 21.44 -1.20
CA VAL A 24 1.47 21.83 -1.56
C VAL A 24 0.59 22.07 -0.32
N ALA A 25 0.85 21.39 0.79
CA ALA A 25 0.11 21.52 2.06
C ALA A 25 0.94 22.18 3.17
N PHE A 26 1.86 23.09 2.82
CA PHE A 26 2.63 23.83 3.80
C PHE A 26 1.76 24.91 4.49
N PRO A 27 1.85 25.11 5.82
CA PRO A 27 2.70 24.42 6.82
C PRO A 27 2.05 23.23 7.57
N GLN A 28 0.93 22.68 7.11
CA GLN A 28 0.06 21.78 7.88
C GLN A 28 0.57 20.32 7.98
N VAL A 29 1.59 19.94 7.19
CA VAL A 29 2.13 18.57 7.16
C VAL A 29 3.43 18.49 7.98
N VAL A 30 3.52 17.51 8.89
CA VAL A 30 4.79 17.12 9.50
C VAL A 30 5.47 16.05 8.62
N PRO A 31 6.60 16.37 7.92
CA PRO A 31 7.19 15.47 6.93
C PRO A 31 7.56 14.09 7.48
N ALA A 32 8.06 14.04 8.71
CA ALA A 32 8.48 12.78 9.34
C ALA A 32 7.31 11.81 9.54
N THR A 33 6.14 12.30 9.97
CA THR A 33 4.93 11.48 10.16
C THR A 33 4.38 11.00 8.82
N ALA A 34 4.34 11.89 7.83
CA ALA A 34 3.90 11.54 6.49
C ALA A 34 4.81 10.50 5.82
N ALA A 35 6.13 10.69 5.89
CA ALA A 35 7.11 9.78 5.29
C ALA A 35 7.08 8.39 5.94
N THR A 36 7.09 8.32 7.28
CA THR A 36 7.04 7.04 8.01
C THR A 36 5.73 6.30 7.77
N ARG A 37 4.60 7.02 7.70
CA ARG A 37 3.31 6.44 7.34
C ARG A 37 3.31 5.92 5.90
N ALA A 38 3.78 6.70 4.93
CA ALA A 38 3.84 6.29 3.53
C ALA A 38 4.70 5.03 3.32
N LEU A 39 5.86 4.97 3.99
CA LEU A 39 6.73 3.79 3.94
C LEU A 39 6.04 2.55 4.52
N ALA A 40 5.36 2.69 5.66
CA ALA A 40 4.62 1.60 6.28
C ALA A 40 3.43 1.15 5.41
N ASP A 41 2.68 2.09 4.82
CA ASP A 41 1.58 1.82 3.89
C ASP A 41 2.07 1.06 2.66
N CYS A 42 3.12 1.54 2.01
CA CYS A 42 3.69 0.86 0.84
C CYS A 42 4.21 -0.55 1.19
N ALA A 43 4.89 -0.72 2.33
CA ALA A 43 5.38 -2.03 2.76
C ALA A 43 4.23 -3.01 3.08
N ALA A 44 3.17 -2.55 3.75
CA ALA A 44 1.98 -3.35 4.02
C ALA A 44 1.27 -3.77 2.72
N VAL A 45 1.10 -2.84 1.79
CA VAL A 45 0.49 -3.06 0.46
C VAL A 45 1.27 -4.11 -0.33
N VAL A 46 2.60 -3.99 -0.41
CA VAL A 46 3.45 -4.97 -1.11
C VAL A 46 3.39 -6.34 -0.41
N THR A 47 3.35 -6.36 0.92
CA THR A 47 3.25 -7.59 1.71
C THR A 47 1.93 -8.32 1.43
N LEU A 48 0.79 -7.62 1.45
CA LEU A 48 -0.51 -8.21 1.10
C LEU A 48 -0.51 -8.70 -0.35
N GLY A 49 0.04 -7.91 -1.27
CA GLY A 49 0.19 -8.27 -2.66
C GLY A 49 0.96 -9.57 -2.87
N LEU A 50 2.10 -9.72 -2.22
CA LEU A 50 2.92 -10.92 -2.25
C LEU A 50 2.22 -12.12 -1.61
N ALA A 51 1.41 -11.91 -0.58
CA ALA A 51 0.58 -12.93 0.03
C ALA A 51 -0.53 -13.43 -0.94
N VAL A 52 -1.12 -12.51 -1.71
CA VAL A 52 -2.25 -12.77 -2.63
C VAL A 52 -1.82 -13.28 -4.00
N VAL A 53 -0.65 -12.87 -4.52
CA VAL A 53 -0.24 -13.18 -5.90
C VAL A 53 -0.29 -14.66 -6.30
N PRO A 54 -0.04 -15.66 -5.41
CA PRO A 54 -0.17 -17.06 -5.78
C PRO A 54 -1.60 -17.46 -6.19
N LEU A 55 -2.63 -16.72 -5.73
CA LEU A 55 -4.03 -16.96 -6.07
C LEU A 55 -4.36 -16.66 -7.55
N LEU A 56 -3.46 -16.00 -8.29
CA LEU A 56 -3.62 -15.74 -9.72
C LEU A 56 -3.34 -16.96 -10.61
N ASP A 57 -2.77 -18.03 -10.07
CA ASP A 57 -2.54 -19.29 -10.80
C ASP A 57 -3.19 -20.48 -10.08
N THR A 58 -3.15 -21.66 -10.70
CA THR A 58 -3.85 -22.87 -10.21
C THR A 58 -2.91 -24.08 -10.11
N GLY A 59 -3.28 -25.04 -9.25
CA GLY A 59 -2.58 -26.31 -9.07
C GLY A 59 -1.08 -26.16 -8.80
N ARG A 60 -0.24 -26.89 -9.55
CA ARG A 60 1.23 -26.86 -9.42
C ARG A 60 1.82 -25.45 -9.60
N ARG A 61 1.27 -24.65 -10.51
CA ARG A 61 1.79 -23.30 -10.82
C ARG A 61 1.55 -22.32 -9.69
N ARG A 62 0.42 -22.43 -8.97
CA ARG A 62 0.18 -21.69 -7.71
C ARG A 62 1.25 -21.99 -6.67
N GLY A 63 1.61 -23.27 -6.51
CA GLY A 63 2.69 -23.69 -5.62
C GLY A 63 4.06 -23.15 -6.02
N GLU A 64 4.37 -23.13 -7.32
CA GLU A 64 5.60 -22.51 -7.84
C GLU A 64 5.65 -21.00 -7.57
N LEU A 65 4.55 -20.29 -7.81
CA LEU A 65 4.48 -18.85 -7.58
C LEU A 65 4.57 -18.51 -6.09
N ALA A 66 3.92 -19.29 -5.22
CA ALA A 66 4.06 -19.19 -3.77
C ALA A 66 5.53 -19.33 -3.33
N ARG A 67 6.25 -20.33 -3.86
CA ARG A 67 7.69 -20.50 -3.56
C ARG A 67 8.53 -19.31 -4.02
N THR A 68 8.25 -18.76 -5.22
CA THR A 68 8.97 -17.56 -5.70
C THR A 68 8.63 -16.31 -4.89
N ALA A 69 7.40 -16.20 -4.38
CA ALA A 69 6.92 -15.05 -3.61
C ALA A 69 7.41 -15.03 -2.15
N ALA A 70 7.71 -16.18 -1.56
CA ALA A 70 7.94 -16.29 -0.13
C ALA A 70 9.20 -15.57 0.38
N GLY A 71 10.31 -15.58 -0.38
CA GLY A 71 11.50 -14.78 -0.06
C GLY A 71 11.21 -13.26 -0.06
N PRO A 72 10.70 -12.70 -1.18
CA PRO A 72 10.23 -11.31 -1.21
C PRO A 72 9.19 -10.98 -0.12
N LEU A 73 8.28 -11.91 0.20
CA LEU A 73 7.25 -11.73 1.23
C LEU A 73 7.89 -11.56 2.60
N ALA A 74 8.86 -12.40 2.97
CA ALA A 74 9.58 -12.30 4.23
C ALA A 74 10.31 -10.96 4.36
N VAL A 75 11.00 -10.52 3.29
CA VAL A 75 11.69 -9.22 3.26
C VAL A 75 10.69 -8.07 3.39
N SER A 76 9.61 -8.09 2.62
CA SER A 76 8.57 -7.05 2.65
C SER A 76 7.88 -6.97 4.02
N ALA A 77 7.56 -8.11 4.62
CA ALA A 77 6.97 -8.18 5.96
C ALA A 77 7.94 -7.67 7.04
N GLY A 78 9.25 -7.98 6.92
CA GLY A 78 10.28 -7.41 7.78
C GLY A 78 10.42 -5.90 7.64
N CYS A 79 10.38 -5.37 6.41
CA CYS A 79 10.35 -3.93 6.16
C CYS A 79 9.09 -3.26 6.74
N TRP A 80 7.93 -3.91 6.60
CA TRP A 80 6.67 -3.43 7.17
C TRP A 80 6.73 -3.40 8.69
N LEU A 81 7.22 -4.48 9.32
CA LEU A 81 7.42 -4.56 10.76
C LEU A 81 8.32 -3.44 11.28
N LEU A 82 9.48 -3.25 10.64
CA LEU A 82 10.41 -2.18 11.00
C LEU A 82 9.77 -0.79 10.84
N ALA A 83 9.06 -0.55 9.74
CA ALA A 83 8.38 0.72 9.49
C ALA A 83 7.31 1.02 10.55
N GLU A 84 6.54 0.02 10.99
CA GLU A 84 5.53 0.19 12.04
C GLU A 84 6.16 0.45 13.42
N VAL A 85 7.28 -0.20 13.75
CA VAL A 85 8.03 0.08 14.99
C VAL A 85 8.57 1.51 15.00
N VAL A 86 9.19 1.94 13.89
CA VAL A 86 9.67 3.33 13.73
C VAL A 86 8.51 4.32 13.85
N ARG A 87 7.38 4.03 13.21
CA ARG A 87 6.18 4.88 13.26
C ARG A 87 5.62 4.99 14.68
N LEU A 88 5.55 3.89 15.43
CA LEU A 88 5.11 3.89 16.82
C LEU A 88 6.01 4.81 17.68
N ALA A 89 7.33 4.72 17.52
CA ALA A 89 8.28 5.56 18.23
C ALA A 89 8.17 7.05 17.84
N VAL A 90 8.02 7.35 16.54
CA VAL A 90 7.83 8.73 16.04
C VAL A 90 6.55 9.34 16.60
N GLN A 91 5.45 8.60 16.62
CA GLN A 91 4.18 9.09 17.16
C GLN A 91 4.23 9.29 18.68
N GLY A 92 4.85 8.36 19.41
CA GLY A 92 5.06 8.51 20.86
C GLY A 92 5.93 9.73 21.19
N ALA A 93 6.99 9.98 20.42
CA ALA A 93 7.86 11.15 20.55
C ALA A 93 7.11 12.47 20.29
N GLN A 94 6.27 12.49 19.26
CA GLN A 94 5.45 13.66 18.92
C GLN A 94 4.40 13.97 19.99
N LEU A 95 3.78 12.94 20.58
CA LEU A 95 2.79 13.12 21.63
C LEU A 95 3.34 13.88 22.85
N VAL A 96 4.61 13.64 23.20
CA VAL A 96 5.26 14.27 24.37
C VAL A 96 6.20 15.42 23.99
N GLY A 97 6.30 15.77 22.70
CA GLY A 97 7.10 16.91 22.23
C GLY A 97 8.62 16.75 22.37
N VAL A 98 9.15 15.52 22.35
CA VAL A 98 10.60 15.24 22.47
C VAL A 98 11.13 14.59 21.20
N PRO A 99 12.43 14.72 20.88
CA PRO A 99 13.01 13.95 19.78
C PRO A 99 13.07 12.46 20.10
N VAL A 100 13.01 11.59 19.08
CA VAL A 100 12.92 10.12 19.20
C VAL A 100 14.06 9.53 20.04
N TRP A 101 15.29 10.07 19.96
CA TRP A 101 16.43 9.58 20.74
C TRP A 101 16.38 9.92 22.24
N ARG A 102 15.45 10.79 22.68
CA ARG A 102 15.17 11.08 24.09
C ARG A 102 13.91 10.36 24.60
N LEU A 103 13.27 9.55 23.76
CA LEU A 103 12.02 8.90 24.11
C LEU A 103 12.26 7.78 25.11
N ARG A 104 11.56 7.85 26.25
CA ARG A 104 11.60 6.80 27.27
C ARG A 104 10.78 5.60 26.82
N THR A 105 11.26 4.39 27.12
CA THR A 105 10.54 3.14 26.86
C THR A 105 9.17 3.11 27.54
N SER A 106 9.06 3.64 28.77
CA SER A 106 7.78 3.76 29.49
C SER A 106 6.75 4.58 28.71
N THR A 107 7.16 5.67 28.05
CA THR A 107 6.28 6.52 27.25
C THR A 107 5.80 5.79 25.98
N VAL A 108 6.67 5.00 25.35
CA VAL A 108 6.28 4.17 24.19
C VAL A 108 5.24 3.14 24.59
N VAL A 109 5.45 2.45 25.71
CA VAL A 109 4.51 1.45 26.24
C VAL A 109 3.18 2.10 26.57
N GLU A 110 3.19 3.21 27.31
CA GLU A 110 1.99 3.96 27.66
C GLU A 110 1.22 4.42 26.43
N TYR A 111 1.90 5.03 25.44
CA TYR A 111 1.28 5.40 24.17
C TYR A 111 0.63 4.19 23.49
N ALA A 112 1.36 3.08 23.41
CA ALA A 112 0.95 1.86 22.73
C ALA A 112 -0.26 1.19 23.40
N THR A 113 -0.38 1.24 24.72
CA THR A 113 -1.45 0.56 25.46
C THR A 113 -2.65 1.44 25.75
N VAL A 114 -2.45 2.73 26.00
CA VAL A 114 -3.51 3.66 26.43
C VAL A 114 -4.26 4.24 25.23
N THR A 115 -3.56 4.57 24.15
CA THR A 115 -4.18 5.25 23.01
C THR A 115 -4.76 4.27 21.98
N ALA A 116 -5.84 4.66 21.30
CA ALA A 116 -6.40 3.86 20.20
C ALA A 116 -5.41 3.72 19.03
N ALA A 117 -4.67 4.79 18.71
CA ALA A 117 -3.64 4.81 17.68
C ALA A 117 -2.43 3.91 18.02
N GLY A 118 -2.05 3.86 19.29
CA GLY A 118 -1.03 2.96 19.80
C GLY A 118 -1.45 1.49 19.71
N ARG A 119 -2.66 1.15 20.14
CA ARG A 119 -3.19 -0.22 20.06
C ARG A 119 -3.35 -0.71 18.61
N SER A 120 -3.77 0.17 17.70
CA SER A 120 -3.84 -0.16 16.28
C SER A 120 -2.45 -0.38 15.66
N ALA A 121 -1.45 0.39 16.09
CA ALA A 121 -0.05 0.16 15.72
C ALA A 121 0.46 -1.19 16.22
N LEU A 122 0.18 -1.57 17.48
CA LEU A 122 0.54 -2.89 18.02
C LEU A 122 -0.09 -4.03 17.22
N LEU A 123 -1.37 -3.91 16.83
CA LEU A 123 -2.03 -4.89 15.98
C LEU A 123 -1.35 -5.00 14.60
N SER A 124 -0.95 -3.88 14.01
CA SER A 124 -0.20 -3.83 12.75
C SER A 124 1.18 -4.50 12.87
N ILE A 125 1.90 -4.24 13.96
CA ILE A 125 3.19 -4.86 14.29
C ILE A 125 3.03 -6.38 14.45
N ALA A 126 2.03 -6.83 15.22
CA ALA A 126 1.75 -8.24 15.42
C ALA A 126 1.39 -8.96 14.11
N ALA A 127 0.60 -8.32 13.25
CA ALA A 127 0.28 -8.81 11.92
C ALA A 127 1.54 -8.93 11.04
N ALA A 128 2.38 -7.89 10.98
CA ALA A 128 3.61 -7.91 10.20
C ALA A 128 4.58 -9.01 10.68
N ALA A 129 4.74 -9.16 11.99
CA ALA A 129 5.54 -10.22 12.60
C ALA A 129 4.99 -11.62 12.28
N THR A 130 3.66 -11.79 12.32
CA THR A 130 3.00 -13.05 11.95
C THR A 130 3.28 -13.40 10.50
N VAL A 131 3.12 -12.44 9.58
CA VAL A 131 3.40 -12.67 8.16
C VAL A 131 4.87 -12.99 7.94
N ALA A 132 5.80 -12.28 8.58
CA ALA A 132 7.23 -12.55 8.49
C ALA A 132 7.57 -13.97 9.01
N GLY A 133 7.04 -14.37 10.16
CA GLY A 133 7.23 -15.70 10.74
C GLY A 133 6.68 -16.80 9.84
N LEU A 134 5.46 -16.64 9.30
CA LEU A 134 4.86 -17.59 8.36
C LEU A 134 5.65 -17.66 7.05
N ALA A 135 6.10 -16.52 6.54
CA ALA A 135 6.92 -16.45 5.35
C ALA A 135 8.25 -17.17 5.55
N LEU A 136 8.87 -17.15 6.73
CA LEU A 136 10.10 -17.89 7.01
C LEU A 136 9.86 -19.38 7.27
N ALA A 137 8.83 -19.74 8.05
CA ALA A 137 8.65 -21.09 8.59
C ALA A 137 7.75 -22.01 7.75
N ALA A 138 6.81 -21.46 6.96
CA ALA A 138 5.67 -22.24 6.45
C ALA A 138 5.55 -22.30 4.92
N HIS A 139 6.67 -22.19 4.20
CA HIS A 139 6.76 -22.18 2.72
C HIS A 139 6.02 -23.31 1.99
N ARG A 140 5.62 -24.40 2.67
CA ARG A 140 5.00 -25.59 2.08
C ARG A 140 3.53 -25.81 2.43
N ARG A 141 2.91 -25.01 3.31
CA ARG A 141 1.52 -25.27 3.77
C ARG A 141 0.53 -24.25 3.20
N SER A 142 -0.48 -24.75 2.48
CA SER A 142 -1.60 -23.96 1.93
C SER A 142 -2.28 -23.07 2.98
N ALA A 143 -2.54 -23.61 4.17
CA ALA A 143 -3.19 -22.89 5.26
C ALA A 143 -2.41 -21.66 5.74
N ALA A 144 -1.08 -21.71 5.73
CA ALA A 144 -0.23 -20.59 6.18
C ALA A 144 -0.38 -19.35 5.27
N TRP A 145 -0.66 -19.54 3.98
CA TRP A 145 -0.89 -18.43 3.06
C TRP A 145 -2.21 -17.71 3.33
N MET A 146 -3.25 -18.44 3.73
CA MET A 146 -4.53 -17.81 4.07
C MET A 146 -4.43 -17.01 5.36
N VAL A 147 -3.70 -17.54 6.36
CA VAL A 147 -3.39 -16.79 7.59
C VAL A 147 -2.55 -15.55 7.28
N ALA A 148 -1.55 -15.66 6.39
CA ALA A 148 -0.74 -14.51 6.00
C ALA A 148 -1.56 -13.41 5.29
N ILE A 149 -2.49 -13.78 4.41
CA ILE A 149 -3.42 -12.83 3.77
C ILE A 149 -4.31 -12.15 4.80
N GLY A 150 -4.94 -12.94 5.70
CA GLY A 150 -5.79 -12.41 6.75
C GLY A 150 -5.05 -11.48 7.70
N ALA A 151 -3.84 -11.86 8.13
CA ALA A 151 -2.98 -11.04 8.98
C ALA A 151 -2.56 -9.74 8.28
N ALA A 152 -2.08 -9.82 7.03
CA ALA A 152 -1.70 -8.63 6.27
C ALA A 152 -2.87 -7.65 6.08
N ALA A 153 -4.06 -8.17 5.74
CA ALA A 153 -5.28 -7.37 5.65
C ALA A 153 -5.65 -6.74 7.00
N ALA A 154 -5.68 -7.53 8.07
CA ALA A 154 -6.03 -7.05 9.41
C ALA A 154 -5.05 -5.97 9.92
N GLY A 155 -3.75 -6.17 9.77
CA GLY A 155 -2.73 -5.20 10.20
C GLY A 155 -2.79 -3.89 9.42
N MET A 156 -3.16 -3.95 8.13
CA MET A 156 -3.39 -2.74 7.33
C MET A 156 -4.66 -2.00 7.77
N LEU A 157 -5.76 -2.73 7.97
CA LEU A 157 -7.05 -2.18 8.38
C LEU A 157 -7.05 -1.60 9.80
N ALA A 158 -6.24 -2.16 10.70
CA ALA A 158 -6.09 -1.65 12.07
C ALA A 158 -5.84 -0.14 12.08
N ARG A 159 -5.02 0.35 11.16
CA ARG A 159 -4.59 1.76 11.06
C ARG A 159 -5.60 2.67 10.37
N THR A 160 -6.48 2.09 9.54
CA THR A 160 -7.46 2.87 8.79
C THR A 160 -8.72 3.13 9.59
N LEU A 161 -8.98 2.32 10.62
CA LEU A 161 -10.18 2.41 11.46
C LEU A 161 -10.03 3.35 12.68
N THR A 162 -8.95 4.13 12.76
CA THR A 162 -8.75 5.11 13.85
C THR A 162 -9.10 6.54 13.46
N GLY A 163 -9.56 6.80 12.23
CA GLY A 163 -9.89 8.14 11.73
C GLY A 163 -11.36 8.53 11.90
N HIS A 164 -11.68 9.81 11.74
CA HIS A 164 -13.04 10.36 11.87
C HIS A 164 -14.09 9.70 10.96
N LEU A 165 -13.71 9.28 9.75
CA LEU A 165 -14.58 8.54 8.84
C LEU A 165 -15.01 7.19 9.41
N ALA A 166 -14.19 6.59 10.29
CA ALA A 166 -14.51 5.34 10.98
C ALA A 166 -15.44 5.54 12.20
N ALA A 167 -15.86 6.78 12.50
CA ALA A 167 -16.84 7.05 13.56
C ALA A 167 -18.24 6.51 13.22
N SER A 168 -18.55 6.29 11.94
CA SER A 168 -19.76 5.60 11.50
C SER A 168 -19.42 4.21 10.94
N PRO A 169 -20.29 3.19 11.12
CA PRO A 169 -20.05 1.86 10.55
C PRO A 169 -19.87 1.88 9.02
N VAL A 170 -20.66 2.71 8.33
CA VAL A 170 -20.60 2.85 6.86
C VAL A 170 -19.30 3.51 6.42
N GLY A 171 -18.89 4.60 7.07
CA GLY A 171 -17.63 5.27 6.75
C GLY A 171 -16.41 4.42 7.07
N GLY A 172 -16.42 3.69 8.18
CA GLY A 172 -15.38 2.71 8.54
C GLY A 172 -15.28 1.59 7.50
N ALA A 173 -16.41 1.04 7.06
CA ALA A 173 -16.45 0.04 5.99
C ALA A 173 -15.94 0.60 4.65
N ALA A 174 -16.35 1.81 4.26
CA ALA A 174 -15.91 2.45 3.02
C ALA A 174 -14.39 2.67 3.00
N VAL A 175 -13.82 3.15 4.12
CA VAL A 175 -12.37 3.33 4.26
C VAL A 175 -11.63 1.99 4.22
N ALA A 176 -12.14 0.98 4.92
CA ALA A 176 -11.54 -0.35 4.93
C ALA A 176 -11.54 -0.99 3.53
N VAL A 177 -12.68 -0.93 2.83
CA VAL A 177 -12.84 -1.46 1.47
C VAL A 177 -11.98 -0.69 0.48
N HIS A 178 -11.89 0.64 0.59
CA HIS A 178 -11.00 1.46 -0.23
C HIS A 178 -9.53 1.05 -0.03
N ALA A 179 -9.08 0.91 1.22
CA ALA A 179 -7.70 0.52 1.53
C ALA A 179 -7.36 -0.89 1.01
N LEU A 180 -8.27 -1.85 1.17
CA LEU A 180 -8.08 -3.22 0.64
C LEU A 180 -8.05 -3.23 -0.90
N ALA A 181 -8.93 -2.47 -1.56
CA ALA A 181 -8.92 -2.37 -3.02
C ALA A 181 -7.61 -1.73 -3.53
N ALA A 182 -7.12 -0.68 -2.87
CA ALA A 182 -5.83 -0.06 -3.19
C ALA A 182 -4.70 -1.07 -3.04
N ALA A 183 -4.69 -1.82 -1.94
CA ALA A 183 -3.64 -2.78 -1.64
C ALA A 183 -3.67 -3.99 -2.58
N LEU A 184 -4.85 -4.48 -2.96
CA LEU A 184 -4.98 -5.54 -3.97
C LEU A 184 -4.49 -5.06 -5.34
N TRP A 185 -4.86 -3.86 -5.78
CA TRP A 185 -4.42 -3.36 -7.08
C TRP A 185 -2.91 -3.09 -7.12
N CYS A 186 -2.41 -2.28 -6.18
CA CYS A 186 -1.01 -1.85 -6.16
C CYS A 186 -0.09 -3.00 -5.73
N GLY A 187 -0.47 -3.70 -4.67
CA GLY A 187 0.33 -4.77 -4.08
C GLY A 187 0.49 -5.96 -5.01
N VAL A 188 -0.59 -6.42 -5.65
CA VAL A 188 -0.49 -7.57 -6.56
C VAL A 188 0.35 -7.21 -7.78
N LEU A 189 0.28 -5.98 -8.32
CA LEU A 189 1.16 -5.56 -9.40
C LEU A 189 2.64 -5.54 -8.98
N ALA A 190 2.93 -5.03 -7.77
CA ALA A 190 4.27 -5.06 -7.21
C ALA A 190 4.77 -6.50 -7.04
N ALA A 191 3.91 -7.39 -6.54
CA ALA A 191 4.21 -8.80 -6.39
C ALA A 191 4.49 -9.47 -7.74
N LEU A 192 3.76 -9.12 -8.80
CA LEU A 192 4.03 -9.62 -10.15
C LEU A 192 5.42 -9.19 -10.63
N VAL A 193 5.79 -7.92 -10.47
CA VAL A 193 7.14 -7.42 -10.81
C VAL A 193 8.23 -8.15 -10.04
N LEU A 194 7.99 -8.47 -8.76
CA LEU A 194 8.98 -9.14 -7.89
C LEU A 194 9.12 -10.65 -8.14
N THR A 195 8.10 -11.29 -8.72
CA THR A 195 8.01 -12.77 -8.79
C THR A 195 7.89 -13.34 -10.20
N VAL A 196 7.53 -12.54 -11.20
CA VAL A 196 7.26 -13.02 -12.56
C VAL A 196 8.39 -12.61 -13.51
N ALA A 197 9.29 -13.55 -13.79
CA ALA A 197 10.44 -13.32 -14.66
C ALA A 197 10.23 -13.72 -16.14
N HIS A 198 9.22 -14.53 -16.46
CA HIS A 198 9.11 -15.16 -17.77
C HIS A 198 7.86 -14.74 -18.55
N ARG A 199 8.02 -14.54 -19.86
CA ARG A 199 6.94 -14.15 -20.80
C ARG A 199 5.70 -15.04 -20.68
N GLY A 200 5.90 -16.35 -20.54
CA GLY A 200 4.81 -17.32 -20.48
C GLY A 200 3.99 -17.22 -19.19
N ARG A 201 4.61 -16.80 -18.09
CA ARG A 201 3.91 -16.59 -16.82
C ARG A 201 3.14 -15.26 -16.86
N TRP A 202 3.74 -14.18 -17.37
CA TRP A 202 3.05 -12.90 -17.63
C TRP A 202 1.78 -13.08 -18.46
N ALA A 203 1.86 -13.83 -19.57
CA ALA A 203 0.72 -14.11 -20.44
C ALA A 203 -0.49 -14.76 -19.73
N ARG A 204 -0.24 -15.50 -18.64
CA ARG A 204 -1.28 -16.18 -17.87
C ARG A 204 -1.84 -15.35 -16.71
N VAL A 205 -0.98 -14.70 -15.95
CA VAL A 205 -1.39 -14.00 -14.71
C VAL A 205 -1.86 -12.57 -14.98
N LEU A 206 -1.33 -11.91 -16.01
CA LEU A 206 -1.66 -10.52 -16.32
C LEU A 206 -3.14 -10.32 -16.68
N PRO A 207 -3.79 -11.18 -17.51
CA PRO A 207 -5.21 -11.03 -17.78
C PRO A 207 -6.08 -11.15 -16.53
N ARG A 208 -5.74 -12.05 -15.61
CA ARG A 208 -6.46 -12.22 -14.33
C ARG A 208 -6.28 -11.03 -13.42
N PHE A 209 -5.03 -10.55 -13.27
CA PHE A 209 -4.75 -9.32 -12.55
C PHE A 209 -5.54 -8.14 -13.14
N SER A 210 -5.58 -8.00 -14.47
CA SER A 210 -6.31 -6.91 -15.13
C SER A 210 -7.83 -6.94 -14.85
N GLN A 211 -8.43 -8.12 -14.65
CA GLN A 211 -9.83 -8.20 -14.23
C GLN A 211 -10.02 -7.77 -12.77
N VAL A 212 -9.16 -8.24 -11.87
CA VAL A 212 -9.18 -7.83 -10.45
C VAL A 212 -8.95 -6.32 -10.33
N SER A 213 -8.00 -5.76 -11.09
CA SER A 213 -7.67 -4.34 -11.03
C SER A 213 -8.83 -3.46 -11.47
N LEU A 214 -9.64 -3.86 -12.45
CA LEU A 214 -10.83 -3.10 -12.85
C LEU A 214 -11.83 -2.98 -11.70
N TRP A 215 -12.14 -4.08 -11.01
CA TRP A 215 -13.02 -4.04 -9.85
C TRP A 215 -12.44 -3.19 -8.72
N CYS A 216 -11.14 -3.29 -8.48
CA CYS A 216 -10.46 -2.44 -7.51
C CYS A 216 -10.60 -0.95 -7.88
N VAL A 217 -10.39 -0.58 -9.15
CA VAL A 217 -10.54 0.81 -9.62
C VAL A 217 -11.96 1.32 -9.39
N ILE A 218 -12.98 0.53 -9.73
CA ILE A 218 -14.39 0.91 -9.51
C ILE A 218 -14.64 1.18 -8.02
N VAL A 219 -14.22 0.26 -7.16
CA VAL A 219 -14.37 0.39 -5.70
C VAL A 219 -13.63 1.63 -5.17
N LEU A 220 -12.40 1.86 -5.64
CA LEU A 220 -11.60 3.02 -5.24
C LEU A 220 -12.25 4.34 -5.62
N LEU A 221 -12.84 4.42 -6.82
CA LEU A 221 -13.55 5.61 -7.29
C LEU A 221 -14.81 5.86 -6.45
N VAL A 222 -15.64 4.83 -6.25
CA VAL A 222 -16.87 4.96 -5.45
C VAL A 222 -16.56 5.39 -4.01
N CYS A 223 -15.68 4.66 -3.32
CA CYS A 223 -15.33 4.98 -1.94
C CYS A 223 -14.55 6.31 -1.83
N GLY A 224 -13.72 6.64 -2.82
CA GLY A 224 -12.94 7.87 -2.86
C GLY A 224 -13.82 9.11 -3.05
N VAL A 225 -14.78 9.05 -3.97
CA VAL A 225 -15.76 10.13 -4.19
C VAL A 225 -16.65 10.29 -2.95
N ALA A 226 -17.15 9.20 -2.38
CA ALA A 226 -17.94 9.26 -1.15
C ALA A 226 -17.13 9.86 0.02
N GLY A 227 -15.88 9.43 0.21
CA GLY A 227 -14.99 9.98 1.23
C GLY A 227 -14.71 11.47 1.03
N ALA A 228 -14.47 11.90 -0.20
CA ALA A 228 -14.28 13.31 -0.53
C ALA A 228 -15.53 14.14 -0.26
N ALA A 229 -16.72 13.64 -0.61
CA ALA A 229 -17.99 14.32 -0.38
C ALA A 229 -18.32 14.49 1.12
N VAL A 230 -17.92 13.52 1.96
CA VAL A 230 -18.11 13.61 3.42
C VAL A 230 -17.08 14.55 4.06
N THR A 231 -15.86 14.62 3.52
CA THR A 231 -14.75 15.36 4.14
C THR A 231 -14.70 16.83 3.72
N LEU A 232 -15.07 17.14 2.48
CA LEU A 232 -15.02 18.51 1.95
C LEU A 232 -16.30 19.28 2.27
N ALA A 233 -16.17 20.45 2.89
CA ALA A 233 -17.30 21.33 3.17
C ALA A 233 -17.88 22.01 1.91
N SER A 234 -17.06 22.20 0.87
CA SER A 234 -17.46 22.78 -0.40
C SER A 234 -16.49 22.39 -1.53
N PRO A 235 -16.87 22.51 -2.81
CA PRO A 235 -15.96 22.28 -3.94
C PRO A 235 -14.75 23.23 -3.95
N ALA A 236 -14.90 24.48 -3.48
CA ALA A 236 -13.81 25.45 -3.39
C ALA A 236 -12.70 24.99 -2.44
N ALA A 237 -13.05 24.21 -1.40
CA ALA A 237 -12.10 23.66 -0.45
C ALA A 237 -11.01 22.79 -1.10
N LEU A 238 -11.22 22.26 -2.33
CA LEU A 238 -10.21 21.54 -3.12
C LEU A 238 -8.99 22.39 -3.47
N PHE A 239 -9.12 23.71 -3.50
CA PHE A 239 -8.05 24.63 -3.88
C PHE A 239 -7.65 25.53 -2.71
N ASP A 240 -8.60 25.87 -1.85
CA ASP A 240 -8.38 26.84 -0.77
C ASP A 240 -7.66 26.23 0.44
N THR A 241 -7.75 24.91 0.63
CA THR A 241 -7.21 24.24 1.83
C THR A 241 -5.99 23.37 1.52
N GLY A 242 -5.07 23.22 2.49
CA GLY A 242 -3.91 22.32 2.33
C GLY A 242 -4.32 20.87 2.05
N TYR A 243 -5.32 20.37 2.79
CA TYR A 243 -5.93 19.06 2.55
C TYR A 243 -6.48 18.95 1.12
N GLY A 244 -7.29 19.92 0.70
CA GLY A 244 -7.91 19.95 -0.62
C GLY A 244 -6.89 19.93 -1.75
N ARG A 245 -5.80 20.69 -1.64
CA ARG A 245 -4.76 20.72 -2.69
C ARG A 245 -4.03 19.38 -2.82
N VAL A 246 -3.74 18.68 -1.72
CA VAL A 246 -3.18 17.31 -1.76
C VAL A 246 -4.20 16.32 -2.36
N LEU A 247 -5.48 16.45 -2.00
CA LEU A 247 -6.55 15.64 -2.56
C LEU A 247 -6.68 15.87 -4.07
N SER A 248 -6.63 17.11 -4.53
CA SER A 248 -6.60 17.49 -5.95
C SER A 248 -5.43 16.83 -6.69
N GLY A 249 -4.23 16.84 -6.09
CA GLY A 249 -3.09 16.11 -6.61
C GLY A 249 -3.34 14.59 -6.71
N LYS A 250 -3.98 13.99 -5.70
CA LYS A 250 -4.32 12.55 -5.69
C LYS A 250 -5.34 12.23 -6.79
N ILE A 251 -6.31 13.11 -7.01
CA ILE A 251 -7.29 12.99 -8.10
C ILE A 251 -6.58 13.04 -9.46
N ALA A 252 -5.68 14.00 -9.68
CA ALA A 252 -4.92 14.11 -10.93
C ALA A 252 -4.09 12.85 -11.22
N VAL A 253 -3.38 12.32 -10.21
CA VAL A 253 -2.63 11.06 -10.33
C VAL A 253 -3.56 9.88 -10.61
N THR A 254 -4.74 9.84 -9.98
CA THR A 254 -5.75 8.79 -10.21
C THR A 254 -6.28 8.81 -11.63
N VAL A 255 -6.56 9.99 -12.19
CA VAL A 255 -6.97 10.15 -13.60
C VAL A 255 -5.86 9.65 -14.54
N ALA A 256 -4.61 10.01 -14.28
CA ALA A 256 -3.47 9.50 -15.06
C ALA A 256 -3.34 7.97 -14.98
N LEU A 257 -3.52 7.39 -13.78
CA LEU A 257 -3.54 5.94 -13.57
C LEU A 257 -4.66 5.25 -14.35
N ILE A 258 -5.87 5.81 -14.37
CA ILE A 258 -6.99 5.24 -15.13
C ILE A 258 -6.70 5.28 -16.63
N GLY A 259 -6.16 6.40 -17.14
CA GLY A 259 -5.74 6.50 -18.54
C GLY A 259 -4.67 5.48 -18.91
N LEU A 260 -3.67 5.29 -18.03
CA LEU A 260 -2.64 4.28 -18.22
C LEU A 260 -3.21 2.85 -18.16
N ALA A 261 -4.06 2.56 -17.18
CA ALA A 261 -4.72 1.27 -17.00
C ALA A 261 -5.60 0.92 -18.19
N TRP A 262 -6.30 1.90 -18.77
CA TRP A 262 -7.09 1.73 -20.00
C TRP A 262 -6.21 1.36 -21.20
N ARG A 263 -5.11 2.10 -21.43
CA ARG A 263 -4.13 1.78 -22.48
C ARG A 263 -3.51 0.40 -22.28
N ASN A 264 -3.19 0.05 -21.04
CA ASN A 264 -2.66 -1.26 -20.67
C ASN A 264 -3.68 -2.37 -20.95
N ARG A 265 -4.94 -2.19 -20.57
CA ARG A 265 -6.00 -3.18 -20.77
C ARG A 265 -6.35 -3.41 -22.24
N THR A 266 -6.33 -2.37 -23.07
CA THR A 266 -6.69 -2.45 -24.49
C THR A 266 -5.52 -2.86 -25.39
N GLY A 267 -4.28 -2.50 -25.04
CA GLY A 267 -3.10 -2.83 -25.85
C GLY A 267 -2.19 -3.90 -25.24
N TRP A 268 -1.71 -3.67 -24.01
CA TRP A 268 -0.70 -4.54 -23.38
C TRP A 268 -1.24 -5.92 -23.03
N VAL A 269 -2.42 -5.99 -22.39
CA VAL A 269 -2.98 -7.26 -21.91
C VAL A 269 -3.25 -8.24 -23.06
N PRO A 270 -3.89 -7.85 -24.20
CA PRO A 270 -4.06 -8.74 -25.34
C PRO A 270 -2.73 -9.17 -25.97
N ALA A 271 -1.77 -8.26 -26.09
CA ALA A 271 -0.45 -8.57 -26.66
C ALA A 271 0.34 -9.56 -25.78
N ALA A 272 0.31 -9.38 -24.46
CA ALA A 272 0.93 -10.30 -23.51
C ALA A 272 0.24 -11.68 -23.54
N ARG A 273 -1.09 -11.73 -23.59
CA ARG A 273 -1.86 -12.99 -23.72
C ARG A 273 -1.51 -13.75 -25.00
N ALA A 274 -1.28 -13.03 -26.10
CA ALA A 274 -0.83 -13.59 -27.37
C ALA A 274 0.68 -13.87 -27.44
N HIS A 275 1.41 -13.78 -26.32
CA HIS A 275 2.87 -13.96 -26.25
C HIS A 275 3.69 -12.99 -27.13
N ARG A 276 3.11 -11.86 -27.54
CA ARG A 276 3.75 -10.82 -28.37
C ARG A 276 4.48 -9.74 -27.57
N THR A 277 4.55 -9.89 -26.25
CA THR A 277 5.23 -8.94 -25.36
C THR A 277 6.25 -9.69 -24.51
N THR A 278 7.46 -9.14 -24.40
CA THR A 278 8.52 -9.75 -23.58
C THR A 278 8.28 -9.52 -22.09
N ALA A 279 9.03 -10.23 -21.25
CA ALA A 279 8.94 -10.05 -19.80
C ALA A 279 9.48 -8.68 -19.37
N GLU A 280 10.49 -8.17 -20.07
CA GLU A 280 11.13 -6.88 -19.82
C GLU A 280 10.13 -5.74 -20.09
N VAL A 281 9.43 -5.76 -21.22
CA VAL A 281 8.40 -4.76 -21.54
C VAL A 281 7.26 -4.80 -20.54
N SER A 282 6.83 -6.01 -20.14
CA SER A 282 5.78 -6.19 -19.13
C SER A 282 6.21 -5.63 -17.76
N THR A 283 7.47 -5.87 -17.39
CA THR A 283 8.05 -5.34 -16.15
C THR A 283 8.17 -3.83 -16.21
N ALA A 284 8.66 -3.26 -17.32
CA ALA A 284 8.80 -1.81 -17.49
C ALA A 284 7.45 -1.08 -17.40
N ARG A 285 6.41 -1.57 -18.08
CA ARG A 285 5.06 -1.01 -18.00
C ARG A 285 4.48 -1.09 -16.58
N SER A 286 4.70 -2.23 -15.91
CA SER A 286 4.28 -2.40 -14.51
C SER A 286 5.00 -1.43 -13.58
N LEU A 287 6.30 -1.19 -13.78
CA LEU A 287 7.08 -0.23 -12.99
C LEU A 287 6.59 1.21 -13.17
N THR A 288 6.21 1.59 -14.39
CA THR A 288 5.60 2.91 -14.65
C THR A 288 4.27 3.08 -13.90
N GLU A 289 3.39 2.07 -13.96
CA GLU A 289 2.12 2.10 -13.23
C GLU A 289 2.34 2.11 -11.70
N LEU A 290 3.28 1.31 -11.20
CA LEU A 290 3.67 1.28 -9.78
C LEU A 290 4.26 2.60 -9.28
N ALA A 291 5.00 3.34 -10.11
CA ALA A 291 5.52 4.65 -9.74
C ALA A 291 4.37 5.63 -9.44
N LEU A 292 3.36 5.70 -10.32
CA LEU A 292 2.17 6.53 -10.11
C LEU A 292 1.34 6.05 -8.92
N MET A 293 1.18 4.73 -8.73
CA MET A 293 0.52 4.16 -7.55
C MET A 293 1.23 4.54 -6.25
N THR A 294 2.57 4.54 -6.24
CA THR A 294 3.38 4.94 -5.09
C THR A 294 3.13 6.40 -4.73
N VAL A 295 3.04 7.28 -5.74
CA VAL A 295 2.66 8.69 -5.53
C VAL A 295 1.26 8.79 -4.93
N ALA A 296 0.28 8.07 -5.48
CA ALA A 296 -1.10 8.09 -4.97
C ALA A 296 -1.22 7.56 -3.54
N LEU A 297 -0.51 6.48 -3.19
CA LEU A 297 -0.43 5.94 -1.82
C LEU A 297 0.24 6.94 -0.87
N THR A 298 1.31 7.58 -1.31
CA THR A 298 2.02 8.60 -0.50
C THR A 298 1.11 9.80 -0.23
N PHE A 299 0.35 10.26 -1.22
CA PHE A 299 -0.61 11.36 -1.03
C PHE A 299 -1.74 10.93 -0.08
N ALA A 300 -2.20 9.68 -0.15
CA ALA A 300 -3.17 9.15 0.81
C ALA A 300 -2.62 9.12 2.24
N ALA A 301 -1.35 8.74 2.42
CA ALA A 301 -0.68 8.77 3.72
C ALA A 301 -0.61 10.20 4.26
N VAL A 302 -0.26 11.18 3.42
CA VAL A 302 -0.21 12.60 3.79
C VAL A 302 -1.59 13.12 4.19
N LEU A 303 -2.64 12.82 3.39
CA LEU A 303 -4.01 13.24 3.67
C LEU A 303 -4.46 12.81 5.07
N THR A 304 -4.09 11.60 5.48
CA THR A 304 -4.45 11.04 6.80
C THR A 304 -3.70 11.71 7.97
N VAL A 305 -2.63 12.44 7.70
CA VAL A 305 -1.88 13.18 8.73
C VAL A 305 -2.34 14.64 8.79
N THR A 306 -2.92 15.16 7.72
CA THR A 306 -3.40 16.55 7.60
C THR A 306 -4.85 16.78 8.03
N GLY A 307 -5.66 15.72 8.11
CA GLY A 307 -7.10 15.77 8.35
C GLY A 307 -7.60 14.51 9.03
#